data_AF-N1VXA0-F1
#
_entry.id   AF-N1VXA0-F1
#
_cell.length_a   1.000
_cell.length_b   1.000
_cell.length_c   1.000
_cell.angle_alpha   90.00
_cell.angle_beta   90.00
_cell.angle_gamma   90.00
#
_symmetry.space_group_name_H-M   'P 1'
#
loop_
_entity.id
_entity.type
_entity.pdbx_description
1 polymer ?
#
loop_
_entity_poly.entity_id
_entity_poly.type
_entity_poly.pdbx_seq_one_letter_code
_entity_poly.pdbx_strand_id
1 'polypeptide(L)'
;MRIKTGFFCFCLLCFLNCKPAELCNAADVSNKCGILQLTKQNPNQDNSLRTPRCTTCKMFVTAISYNANLGGIVGADNKCTSDSNKPATGIYKALIVDDVNRRACTSVNCATGGVTENIDWVFSPNASYVQASNTSNVIFITDVNGVLNNNLTNLISAATGIWTGIKNNPSWDWQTDTTHTCSSWMDSVSANCGTYGVTSWNDSRSIAITSAYGNGGTLNNLLCVEQ
;
A
#
# COMPACT_ATOMS: atom_id res chain seq x y z
N MET A 1 31.00 74.85 -44.69
CA MET A 1 30.67 75.91 -43.72
C MET A 1 30.45 75.25 -42.37
N ARG A 2 31.19 75.68 -41.33
CA ARG A 2 31.07 75.21 -39.94
C ARG A 2 29.66 75.50 -39.39
N ILE A 3 29.17 74.69 -38.44
CA ILE A 3 28.78 75.09 -37.06
C ILE A 3 28.22 73.87 -36.28
N LYS A 4 28.70 73.75 -35.03
CA LYS A 4 28.30 72.82 -33.94
C LYS A 4 26.89 73.20 -33.43
N THR A 5 26.07 72.36 -32.80
CA THR A 5 26.12 71.92 -31.39
C THR A 5 24.81 71.22 -31.06
N GLY A 6 24.82 70.27 -30.13
CA GLY A 6 23.61 69.87 -29.38
C GLY A 6 23.65 68.45 -28.84
N PHE A 7 24.15 68.32 -27.60
CA PHE A 7 24.29 67.08 -26.84
C PHE A 7 23.13 66.99 -25.85
N PHE A 8 22.38 65.87 -25.77
CA PHE A 8 21.69 65.47 -24.53
C PHE A 8 21.34 63.96 -24.50
N CYS A 9 21.94 63.28 -23.51
CA CYS A 9 21.51 62.10 -22.74
C CYS A 9 19.98 61.82 -22.71
N PHE A 10 19.43 60.61 -22.53
CA PHE A 10 19.83 59.44 -21.72
C PHE A 10 18.90 58.23 -22.05
N CYS A 11 19.26 57.04 -21.55
CA CYS A 11 18.44 55.81 -21.40
C CYS A 11 18.33 54.78 -22.55
N LEU A 12 19.41 54.02 -22.74
CA LEU A 12 19.53 52.60 -22.39
C LEU A 12 18.29 51.68 -22.56
N LEU A 13 18.22 50.94 -23.68
CA LEU A 13 17.61 49.61 -23.75
C LEU A 13 18.47 48.71 -24.67
N CYS A 14 19.47 48.06 -24.08
CA CYS A 14 20.19 46.98 -24.75
C CYS A 14 19.31 45.72 -24.77
N PHE A 15 18.75 45.38 -25.92
CA PHE A 15 18.25 44.03 -26.19
C PHE A 15 19.47 43.11 -26.41
N LEU A 16 19.93 42.47 -25.35
CA LEU A 16 20.88 41.36 -25.44
C LEU A 16 20.13 40.13 -25.96
N ASN A 17 20.49 39.69 -27.17
CA ASN A 17 20.12 38.39 -27.71
C ASN A 17 20.78 37.29 -26.85
N CYS A 18 20.03 36.66 -25.95
CA CYS A 18 20.46 35.42 -25.32
C CYS A 18 20.42 34.29 -26.35
N LYS A 19 21.57 33.64 -26.58
CA LYS A 19 21.61 32.30 -27.18
C LYS A 19 21.04 31.29 -26.16
N PRO A 20 20.37 30.21 -26.60
CA PRO A 20 19.92 29.17 -25.68
C PRO A 20 21.13 28.52 -24.99
N ALA A 21 20.99 28.23 -23.70
CA ALA A 21 22.01 27.55 -22.92
C ALA A 21 22.20 26.12 -23.43
N GLU A 22 23.45 25.73 -23.73
CA GLU A 22 23.80 24.33 -23.92
C GLU A 22 23.75 23.60 -22.57
N LEU A 23 23.06 22.46 -22.55
CA LEU A 23 22.90 21.62 -21.37
C LEU A 23 24.21 20.84 -21.13
N CYS A 24 24.89 21.20 -20.05
CA CYS A 24 25.84 20.42 -19.22
C CYS A 24 26.79 19.44 -19.94
N ASN A 25 28.05 19.85 -20.13
CA ASN A 25 29.16 18.96 -20.44
C ASN A 25 29.69 18.32 -19.13
N ALA A 26 30.00 17.02 -19.13
CA ALA A 26 30.33 16.24 -17.93
C ALA A 26 31.69 16.58 -17.28
N ALA A 27 32.41 17.58 -17.80
CA ALA A 27 33.73 17.98 -17.32
C ALA A 27 33.72 19.15 -16.30
N ASP A 28 32.56 19.71 -15.96
CA ASP A 28 32.48 20.94 -15.15
C ASP A 28 32.05 20.64 -13.69
N VAL A 29 32.95 20.09 -12.88
CA VAL A 29 32.68 19.76 -11.45
C VAL A 29 33.01 20.94 -10.52
N SER A 30 33.21 22.15 -11.04
CA SER A 30 33.49 23.30 -10.20
C SER A 30 32.96 24.60 -10.77
N ASN A 31 31.64 24.79 -10.79
CA ASN A 31 31.09 26.14 -10.71
C ASN A 31 29.70 26.19 -10.10
N LYS A 32 29.52 27.16 -9.20
CA LYS A 32 28.27 27.46 -8.49
C LYS A 32 27.22 27.96 -9.48
N CYS A 33 26.39 27.06 -10.00
CA CYS A 33 25.07 27.40 -10.52
C CYS A 33 24.06 26.42 -9.94
N GLY A 34 23.12 26.98 -9.17
CA GLY A 34 22.11 26.23 -8.44
C GLY A 34 21.09 25.59 -9.39
N ILE A 35 20.80 24.32 -9.13
CA ILE A 35 19.50 23.82 -8.68
C ILE A 35 19.81 22.45 -8.06
N LEU A 36 19.80 22.39 -6.72
CA LEU A 36 19.71 21.14 -5.99
C LEU A 36 18.24 20.68 -6.01
N GLN A 37 18.06 19.37 -6.26
CA GLN A 37 16.84 18.59 -6.04
C GLN A 37 15.60 18.90 -6.88
N LEU A 38 15.52 18.32 -8.08
CA LEU A 38 14.27 17.74 -8.59
C LEU A 38 14.56 16.58 -9.55
N THR A 39 15.08 15.45 -9.05
CA THR A 39 14.80 14.16 -9.70
C THR A 39 13.38 13.75 -9.31
N LYS A 40 12.40 14.35 -9.97
CA LYS A 40 11.04 13.81 -10.02
C LYS A 40 11.14 12.57 -10.92
N GLN A 41 11.27 11.39 -10.32
CA GLN A 41 11.27 10.13 -11.06
C GLN A 41 9.97 10.05 -11.88
N ASN A 42 10.14 9.87 -13.18
CA ASN A 42 9.06 9.58 -14.12
C ASN A 42 8.63 8.12 -13.89
N PRO A 43 7.40 7.82 -13.44
CA PRO A 43 6.99 6.46 -13.18
C PRO A 43 6.52 5.84 -14.50
N ASN A 44 7.45 5.44 -15.36
CA ASN A 44 7.14 4.48 -16.41
C ASN A 44 8.38 3.70 -16.80
N GLN A 45 8.29 2.41 -16.52
CA GLN A 45 9.18 1.31 -16.89
C GLN A 45 10.47 1.19 -16.08
N ASP A 46 10.36 0.50 -14.95
CA ASP A 46 11.41 -0.41 -14.53
C ASP A 46 10.79 -1.78 -14.26
N ASN A 47 11.39 -2.83 -14.80
CA ASN A 47 11.00 -4.21 -14.57
C ASN A 47 11.55 -4.66 -13.19
N SER A 48 11.32 -3.81 -12.19
CA SER A 48 11.97 -3.81 -10.89
C SER A 48 11.24 -4.76 -9.95
N LEU A 49 12.01 -5.67 -9.36
CA LEU A 49 11.64 -6.33 -8.11
C LEU A 49 11.03 -5.28 -7.16
N ARG A 50 9.82 -5.54 -6.69
CA ARG A 50 9.10 -4.63 -5.80
C ARG A 50 9.91 -4.43 -4.53
N THR A 51 10.49 -3.24 -4.34
CA THR A 51 11.28 -2.92 -3.14
C THR A 51 10.41 -3.10 -1.90
N PRO A 52 10.83 -3.94 -0.92
CA PRO A 52 10.11 -4.09 0.34
C PRO A 52 9.99 -2.73 1.02
N ARG A 53 8.78 -2.37 1.46
CA ARG A 53 8.56 -1.07 2.09
C ARG A 53 9.08 -1.01 3.52
N CYS A 54 9.17 -2.18 4.15
CA CYS A 54 9.77 -2.43 5.45
C CYS A 54 10.35 -3.85 5.48
N THR A 55 11.45 -4.04 6.22
CA THR A 55 12.02 -5.37 6.50
C THR A 55 11.31 -6.06 7.66
N THR A 56 10.91 -5.26 8.66
CA THR A 56 10.06 -5.66 9.77
C THR A 56 8.92 -4.68 9.86
N CYS A 57 7.73 -5.16 9.52
CA CYS A 57 6.51 -4.38 9.43
C CYS A 57 5.60 -4.73 10.62
N LYS A 58 4.95 -3.73 11.20
CA LYS A 58 4.00 -3.91 12.30
C LYS A 58 2.61 -4.19 11.76
N MET A 59 1.84 -4.98 12.51
CA MET A 59 0.42 -5.11 12.28
C MET A 59 -0.36 -5.13 13.59
N PHE A 60 -1.61 -4.68 13.51
CA PHE A 60 -2.52 -4.65 14.64
C PHE A 60 -3.95 -4.90 14.18
N VAL A 61 -4.76 -5.39 15.10
CA VAL A 61 -6.21 -5.49 14.91
C VAL A 61 -6.87 -4.24 15.47
N THR A 62 -7.82 -3.65 14.74
CA THR A 62 -8.57 -2.47 15.18
C THR A 62 -9.18 -2.67 16.57
N ALA A 63 -9.27 -1.60 17.37
CA ALA A 63 -9.84 -1.66 18.72
C ALA A 63 -11.35 -1.96 18.71
N ILE A 64 -12.04 -1.48 17.67
CA ILE A 64 -13.47 -1.72 17.45
C ILE A 64 -13.70 -2.53 16.19
N SER A 65 -14.88 -3.16 16.13
CA SER A 65 -15.36 -3.91 14.98
C SER A 65 -16.29 -3.08 14.10
N TYR A 66 -16.42 -3.48 12.84
CA TYR A 66 -17.18 -2.79 11.80
C TYR A 66 -18.04 -3.78 11.01
N ASN A 67 -19.18 -3.29 10.54
CA ASN A 67 -19.91 -3.96 9.48
C ASN A 67 -19.13 -3.83 8.16
N ALA A 68 -19.54 -4.57 7.13
CA ALA A 68 -18.82 -4.63 5.87
C ALA A 68 -19.03 -3.40 4.94
N ASN A 69 -19.86 -2.43 5.33
CA ASN A 69 -19.88 -1.10 4.69
C ASN A 69 -18.74 -0.24 5.26
N LEU A 70 -17.54 -0.51 4.79
CA LEU A 70 -16.33 0.14 5.24
C LEU A 70 -16.09 1.48 4.54
N GLY A 71 -16.87 1.82 3.51
CA GLY A 71 -16.61 2.93 2.60
C GLY A 71 -15.56 2.55 1.54
N GLY A 72 -15.53 1.29 1.13
CA GLY A 72 -14.53 0.74 0.22
C GLY A 72 -13.13 0.60 0.84
N ILE A 73 -12.15 0.28 -0.02
CA ILE A 73 -10.74 0.11 0.39
C ILE A 73 -10.21 1.37 1.10
N VAL A 74 -10.48 2.56 0.55
CA VAL A 74 -10.03 3.83 1.14
C VAL A 74 -10.68 4.08 2.50
N GLY A 75 -11.97 3.79 2.64
CA GLY A 75 -12.67 3.91 3.92
C GLY A 75 -12.11 2.97 4.99
N ALA A 76 -11.75 1.74 4.61
CA ALA A 76 -11.09 0.79 5.52
C ALA A 76 -9.70 1.24 5.95
N ASP A 77 -8.89 1.77 5.03
CA ASP A 77 -7.57 2.34 5.36
C ASP A 77 -7.68 3.54 6.30
N ASN A 78 -8.69 4.40 6.12
CA ASN A 78 -8.96 5.51 7.03
C ASN A 78 -9.31 5.02 8.44
N LYS A 79 -10.09 3.94 8.57
CA LYS A 79 -10.36 3.31 9.86
C LYS A 79 -9.08 2.87 10.54
N CYS A 80 -8.19 2.16 9.83
CA CYS A 80 -6.86 1.80 10.34
C CYS A 80 -6.01 3.02 10.74
N THR A 81 -6.07 4.10 9.97
CA THR A 81 -5.30 5.32 10.24
C THR A 81 -5.79 6.04 11.50
N SER A 82 -7.09 5.97 11.80
CA SER A 82 -7.72 6.62 12.96
C SER A 82 -7.86 5.73 14.20
N ASP A 83 -7.52 4.45 14.10
CA ASP A 83 -7.77 3.49 15.17
C ASP A 83 -6.88 3.72 16.40
N SER A 84 -7.41 3.53 17.60
CA SER A 84 -6.67 3.74 18.85
C SER A 84 -5.55 2.73 19.10
N ASN A 85 -5.60 1.54 18.48
CA ASN A 85 -4.52 0.54 18.54
C ASN A 85 -3.39 0.85 17.55
N LYS A 86 -3.54 1.84 16.67
CA LYS A 86 -2.50 2.24 15.72
C LYS A 86 -1.27 2.75 16.48
N PRO A 87 -0.05 2.29 16.14
CA PRO A 87 1.17 2.90 16.65
C PRO A 87 1.30 4.38 16.30
N ALA A 88 2.00 5.12 17.16
CA ALA A 88 2.19 6.56 17.05
C ALA A 88 2.77 7.00 15.69
N THR A 89 3.56 6.14 15.05
CA THR A 89 4.16 6.36 13.73
C THR A 89 3.78 5.27 12.74
N GLY A 90 4.02 5.53 11.46
CA GLY A 90 3.74 4.62 10.36
C GLY A 90 2.38 4.89 9.68
N ILE A 91 2.30 4.50 8.41
CA ILE A 91 1.09 4.49 7.60
C ILE A 91 0.56 3.06 7.60
N TYR A 92 -0.75 2.88 7.73
CA TYR A 92 -1.36 1.56 7.83
C TYR A 92 -2.50 1.43 6.84
N LYS A 93 -2.59 0.25 6.23
CA LYS A 93 -3.67 -0.14 5.33
C LYS A 93 -4.38 -1.38 5.85
N ALA A 94 -5.68 -1.49 5.58
CA ALA A 94 -6.46 -2.65 5.95
C ALA A 94 -6.16 -3.84 5.02
N LEU A 95 -5.93 -5.04 5.58
CA LEU A 95 -5.84 -6.30 4.85
C LEU A 95 -7.23 -6.73 4.39
N ILE A 96 -7.74 -6.05 3.37
CA ILE A 96 -8.96 -6.42 2.65
C ILE A 96 -8.70 -6.33 1.15
N VAL A 97 -9.45 -7.07 0.34
CA VAL A 97 -9.33 -7.04 -1.13
C VAL A 97 -10.71 -6.87 -1.77
N ASP A 98 -10.73 -6.32 -2.99
CA ASP A 98 -11.95 -6.17 -3.79
C ASP A 98 -11.77 -6.47 -5.29
N ASP A 99 -10.56 -6.90 -5.71
CA ASP A 99 -10.16 -7.21 -7.09
C ASP A 99 -10.13 -6.00 -8.06
N VAL A 100 -10.51 -4.81 -7.58
CA VAL A 100 -10.58 -3.58 -8.39
C VAL A 100 -9.56 -2.56 -7.91
N ASN A 101 -9.64 -2.20 -6.64
CA ASN A 101 -8.78 -1.21 -6.00
C ASN A 101 -7.64 -1.86 -5.23
N ARG A 102 -7.84 -3.09 -4.73
CA ARG A 102 -6.80 -3.86 -4.02
C ARG A 102 -6.93 -5.36 -4.28
N ARG A 103 -5.80 -5.99 -4.61
CA ARG A 103 -5.67 -7.42 -4.88
C ARG A 103 -4.27 -7.93 -4.51
N ALA A 104 -4.21 -9.14 -3.97
CA ALA A 104 -2.94 -9.88 -3.86
C ALA A 104 -2.64 -10.61 -5.18
N CYS A 105 -3.44 -11.62 -5.54
CA CYS A 105 -3.14 -12.50 -6.68
C CYS A 105 -4.33 -12.65 -7.63
N THR A 106 -4.04 -12.85 -8.92
CA THR A 106 -4.98 -13.32 -9.95
C THR A 106 -4.89 -14.82 -10.17
N SER A 107 -3.82 -15.47 -9.70
CA SER A 107 -3.64 -16.92 -9.65
C SER A 107 -3.34 -17.39 -8.23
N VAL A 108 -3.53 -18.69 -7.94
CA VAL A 108 -3.30 -19.26 -6.60
C VAL A 108 -1.90 -18.87 -6.12
N ASN A 109 -1.81 -18.17 -4.99
CA ASN A 109 -0.56 -17.72 -4.36
C ASN A 109 0.38 -16.97 -5.31
N CYS A 110 -0.17 -16.28 -6.30
CA CYS A 110 0.55 -15.51 -7.29
C CYS A 110 1.51 -16.38 -8.13
N ALA A 111 1.18 -17.64 -8.38
CA ALA A 111 2.06 -18.61 -9.06
C ALA A 111 2.36 -18.28 -10.54
N THR A 112 1.55 -17.44 -11.20
CA THR A 112 1.70 -17.15 -12.63
C THR A 112 2.55 -15.92 -12.89
N GLY A 113 2.19 -14.79 -12.28
CA GLY A 113 2.81 -13.48 -12.48
C GLY A 113 3.56 -12.95 -11.25
N GLY A 114 3.54 -13.67 -10.13
CA GLY A 114 4.20 -13.25 -8.90
C GLY A 114 3.69 -11.89 -8.41
N VAL A 115 4.60 -11.04 -7.97
CA VAL A 115 4.28 -9.67 -7.50
C VAL A 115 3.60 -8.79 -8.54
N THR A 116 3.67 -9.13 -9.83
CA THR A 116 3.01 -8.32 -10.89
C THR A 116 1.49 -8.49 -10.90
N GLU A 117 0.95 -9.49 -10.20
CA GLU A 117 -0.48 -9.69 -10.05
C GLU A 117 -1.12 -8.73 -9.03
N ASN A 118 -0.28 -8.13 -8.17
CA ASN A 118 -0.69 -7.27 -7.07
C ASN A 118 -1.31 -5.95 -7.58
N ILE A 119 -2.39 -5.49 -6.94
CA ILE A 119 -2.88 -4.11 -7.02
C ILE A 119 -2.94 -3.56 -5.61
N ASP A 120 -2.25 -2.45 -5.36
CA ASP A 120 -2.17 -1.78 -4.04
C ASP A 120 -2.02 -2.75 -2.85
N TRP A 121 -1.19 -3.78 -3.02
CA TRP A 121 -1.11 -4.87 -2.06
C TRP A 121 -0.44 -4.43 -0.75
N VAL A 122 -1.00 -4.88 0.38
CA VAL A 122 -0.62 -4.40 1.71
C VAL A 122 0.63 -5.07 2.25
N PHE A 123 0.94 -6.30 1.83
CA PHE A 123 2.14 -6.98 2.25
C PHE A 123 3.31 -6.73 1.30
N SER A 124 4.48 -6.56 1.89
CA SER A 124 5.77 -6.43 1.20
C SER A 124 6.37 -7.83 0.97
N PRO A 125 7.07 -8.06 -0.15
CA PRO A 125 7.85 -9.28 -0.36
C PRO A 125 8.96 -9.47 0.68
N ASN A 126 9.21 -10.70 1.09
CA ASN A 126 10.31 -11.09 1.98
C ASN A 126 10.41 -10.27 3.27
N ALA A 127 9.27 -9.89 3.85
CA ALA A 127 9.19 -9.03 5.02
C ALA A 127 8.65 -9.80 6.24
N SER A 128 9.19 -9.48 7.42
CA SER A 128 8.69 -10.01 8.69
C SER A 128 7.53 -9.17 9.20
N TYR A 129 6.46 -9.82 9.65
CA TYR A 129 5.29 -9.16 10.22
C TYR A 129 5.19 -9.47 11.72
N VAL A 130 5.20 -8.41 12.53
CA VAL A 130 5.21 -8.49 14.00
C VAL A 130 3.95 -7.86 14.60
N GLN A 131 3.59 -8.28 15.81
CA GLN A 131 2.52 -7.64 16.55
C GLN A 131 2.93 -6.22 16.95
N ALA A 132 2.09 -5.22 16.66
CA ALA A 132 2.42 -3.83 16.97
C ALA A 132 2.62 -3.57 18.48
N SER A 133 1.88 -4.29 19.34
CA SER A 133 1.98 -4.20 20.80
C SER A 133 3.17 -4.97 21.38
N ASN A 134 3.78 -5.87 20.61
CA ASN A 134 4.95 -6.64 21.01
C ASN A 134 5.80 -6.99 19.78
N THR A 135 6.72 -6.10 19.43
CA THR A 135 7.55 -6.22 18.22
C THR A 135 8.54 -7.38 18.25
N SER A 136 8.77 -8.00 19.41
CA SER A 136 9.58 -9.23 19.53
C SER A 136 8.81 -10.48 19.08
N ASN A 137 7.49 -10.38 18.93
CA ASN A 137 6.64 -11.46 18.47
C ASN A 137 6.49 -11.41 16.94
N VAL A 138 7.29 -12.22 16.24
CA VAL A 138 7.18 -12.43 14.79
C VAL A 138 6.06 -13.41 14.51
N ILE A 139 5.05 -12.96 13.76
CA ILE A 139 3.84 -13.72 13.47
C ILE A 139 4.08 -14.58 12.23
N PHE A 140 4.60 -13.97 11.15
CA PHE A 140 5.00 -14.67 9.94
C PHE A 140 6.01 -13.86 9.13
N ILE A 141 6.56 -14.50 8.11
CA ILE A 141 7.40 -13.88 7.09
C ILE A 141 6.74 -14.16 5.74
N THR A 142 6.59 -13.13 4.91
CA THR A 142 6.07 -13.30 3.55
C THR A 142 7.13 -13.87 2.61
N ASP A 143 6.68 -14.53 1.56
CA ASP A 143 7.53 -15.00 0.47
C ASP A 143 7.88 -13.87 -0.52
N VAL A 144 8.53 -14.25 -1.63
CA VAL A 144 8.93 -13.35 -2.72
C VAL A 144 7.73 -12.68 -3.42
N ASN A 145 6.53 -13.23 -3.30
CA ASN A 145 5.31 -12.67 -3.86
C ASN A 145 4.60 -11.72 -2.88
N GLY A 146 5.11 -11.59 -1.65
CA GLY A 146 4.45 -10.81 -0.61
C GLY A 146 3.21 -11.50 -0.07
N VAL A 147 3.13 -12.83 -0.14
CA VAL A 147 2.07 -13.63 0.47
C VAL A 147 2.66 -14.67 1.43
N LEU A 148 1.84 -15.52 2.04
CA LEU A 148 2.29 -16.57 2.95
C LEU A 148 1.58 -17.88 2.62
N ASN A 149 2.34 -18.97 2.51
CA ASN A 149 1.80 -20.30 2.21
C ASN A 149 2.05 -21.34 3.31
N ASN A 150 2.56 -20.90 4.47
CA ASN A 150 2.89 -21.74 5.61
C ASN A 150 2.07 -21.33 6.84
N ASN A 151 2.12 -22.15 7.90
CA ASN A 151 1.52 -21.78 9.18
C ASN A 151 2.23 -20.57 9.80
N LEU A 152 1.48 -19.80 10.59
CA LEU A 152 2.00 -18.70 11.38
C LEU A 152 2.91 -19.24 12.50
N THR A 153 4.01 -18.54 12.75
CA THR A 153 4.91 -18.82 13.88
C THR A 153 4.23 -18.47 15.21
N ASN A 154 3.45 -17.39 15.22
CA ASN A 154 2.66 -16.94 16.36
C ASN A 154 1.27 -16.49 15.89
N LEU A 155 0.33 -16.39 16.83
CA LEU A 155 -1.03 -15.91 16.53
C LEU A 155 -1.03 -14.41 16.22
N ILE A 156 -1.99 -13.95 15.42
CA ILE A 156 -2.15 -12.54 15.08
C ILE A 156 -2.56 -11.73 16.32
N SER A 157 -3.56 -12.25 17.04
CA SER A 157 -4.06 -11.69 18.30
C SER A 157 -4.87 -12.74 19.06
N ALA A 158 -5.46 -12.34 20.20
CA ALA A 158 -6.57 -13.09 20.79
C ALA A 158 -7.75 -13.21 19.78
N ALA A 159 -8.59 -14.23 19.98
CA ALA A 159 -9.65 -14.62 19.06
C ALA A 159 -10.56 -13.44 18.68
N THR A 160 -10.47 -13.01 17.43
CA THR A 160 -11.40 -12.07 16.82
C THR A 160 -11.57 -12.36 15.33
N GLY A 161 -12.75 -12.04 14.78
CA GLY A 161 -13.02 -12.10 13.35
C GLY A 161 -12.42 -10.90 12.63
N ILE A 162 -11.84 -11.12 11.44
CA ILE A 162 -11.34 -10.04 10.58
C ILE A 162 -11.91 -10.16 9.17
N TRP A 163 -12.42 -9.06 8.64
CA TRP A 163 -12.80 -8.99 7.22
C TRP A 163 -11.56 -9.07 6.34
N THR A 164 -11.62 -9.83 5.24
CA THR A 164 -10.51 -9.91 4.27
C THR A 164 -10.95 -9.94 2.80
N GLY A 165 -12.03 -10.64 2.44
CA GLY A 165 -12.41 -10.81 1.02
C GLY A 165 -11.47 -11.73 0.24
N ILE A 166 -10.56 -12.42 0.94
CA ILE A 166 -9.58 -13.35 0.38
C ILE A 166 -10.18 -14.76 0.32
N LYS A 167 -9.88 -15.52 -0.73
CA LYS A 167 -10.20 -16.95 -0.85
C LYS A 167 -9.30 -17.81 0.04
N ASN A 168 -9.86 -18.92 0.49
CA ASN A 168 -9.11 -20.00 1.13
C ASN A 168 -9.67 -21.34 0.64
N ASN A 169 -9.19 -21.85 -0.50
CA ASN A 169 -9.68 -23.11 -1.06
C ASN A 169 -8.59 -23.86 -1.87
N PRO A 170 -8.12 -25.05 -1.44
CA PRO A 170 -8.46 -25.74 -0.18
C PRO A 170 -7.71 -25.18 1.04
N SER A 171 -6.69 -24.35 0.82
CA SER A 171 -5.89 -23.66 1.83
C SER A 171 -5.47 -22.27 1.31
N TRP A 172 -4.32 -21.72 1.75
CA TRP A 172 -3.73 -20.48 1.24
C TRP A 172 -3.90 -20.34 -0.28
N ASP A 173 -4.69 -19.34 -0.70
CA ASP A 173 -5.01 -19.07 -2.11
C ASP A 173 -4.72 -17.61 -2.50
N TRP A 174 -4.90 -16.65 -1.57
CA TRP A 174 -4.63 -15.20 -1.74
C TRP A 174 -5.32 -14.50 -2.92
N GLN A 175 -6.06 -15.23 -3.76
CA GLN A 175 -6.98 -14.66 -4.72
C GLN A 175 -8.15 -13.96 -4.00
N THR A 176 -8.72 -12.94 -4.63
CA THR A 176 -9.95 -12.32 -4.14
C THR A 176 -11.14 -13.25 -4.34
N ASP A 177 -11.99 -13.38 -3.32
CA ASP A 177 -13.32 -13.98 -3.45
C ASP A 177 -14.28 -12.92 -3.98
N THR A 178 -14.27 -12.71 -5.29
CA THR A 178 -15.03 -11.64 -5.96
C THR A 178 -16.53 -11.70 -5.71
N THR A 179 -17.07 -12.85 -5.29
CA THR A 179 -18.49 -13.00 -4.91
C THR A 179 -18.77 -12.61 -3.46
N HIS A 180 -17.75 -12.48 -2.61
CA HIS A 180 -17.87 -12.25 -1.18
C HIS A 180 -16.98 -11.09 -0.71
N THR A 181 -17.04 -9.94 -1.38
CA THR A 181 -16.41 -8.67 -0.96
C THR A 181 -17.42 -7.63 -0.46
N CYS A 182 -18.69 -8.01 -0.25
CA CYS A 182 -19.77 -7.09 0.16
C CYS A 182 -19.88 -5.84 -0.74
N SER A 183 -19.99 -6.05 -2.05
CA SER A 183 -20.04 -4.98 -3.06
C SER A 183 -18.85 -4.02 -2.93
N SER A 184 -17.64 -4.57 -2.91
CA SER A 184 -16.40 -3.83 -2.67
C SER A 184 -16.44 -3.02 -1.36
N TRP A 185 -16.91 -3.67 -0.29
CA TRP A 185 -16.98 -3.13 1.07
C TRP A 185 -17.86 -1.89 1.21
N MET A 186 -18.99 -1.91 0.52
CA MET A 186 -20.03 -0.87 0.57
C MET A 186 -21.39 -1.41 1.02
N ASP A 187 -21.48 -2.70 1.34
CA ASP A 187 -22.72 -3.38 1.73
C ASP A 187 -22.65 -3.86 3.18
N SER A 188 -23.65 -3.50 3.98
CA SER A 188 -23.81 -3.92 5.37
C SER A 188 -25.08 -4.73 5.64
N VAL A 189 -25.70 -5.30 4.61
CA VAL A 189 -27.03 -5.92 4.69
C VAL A 189 -27.03 -7.34 4.11
N SER A 190 -26.33 -7.58 3.00
CA SER A 190 -26.37 -8.87 2.31
C SER A 190 -26.01 -10.04 3.24
N ALA A 191 -26.83 -11.09 3.20
CA ALA A 191 -26.73 -12.21 4.13
C ALA A 191 -25.51 -13.11 3.93
N ASN A 192 -24.99 -13.13 2.70
CA ASN A 192 -23.83 -13.91 2.33
C ASN A 192 -22.84 -13.00 1.61
N CYS A 193 -22.07 -12.23 2.38
CA CYS A 193 -21.07 -11.34 1.84
C CYS A 193 -19.88 -11.23 2.80
N GLY A 194 -18.68 -11.04 2.25
CA GLY A 194 -17.47 -10.87 3.04
C GLY A 194 -16.90 -12.21 3.48
N THR A 195 -15.76 -12.60 2.90
CA THR A 195 -14.94 -13.63 3.55
C THR A 195 -14.21 -13.02 4.74
N TYR A 196 -13.99 -13.84 5.77
CA TYR A 196 -13.34 -13.43 7.01
C TYR A 196 -12.44 -14.54 7.56
N GLY A 197 -11.46 -14.14 8.36
CA GLY A 197 -10.57 -15.01 9.13
C GLY A 197 -10.77 -14.86 10.63
N VAL A 198 -10.13 -15.71 11.42
CA VAL A 198 -10.13 -15.61 12.89
C VAL A 198 -8.69 -15.62 13.42
N THR A 199 -8.28 -14.52 14.04
CA THR A 199 -6.87 -14.20 14.35
C THR A 199 -6.18 -15.13 15.36
N SER A 200 -6.94 -15.97 16.08
CA SER A 200 -6.42 -16.97 17.02
C SER A 200 -6.04 -18.31 16.39
N TRP A 201 -6.25 -18.48 15.09
CA TRP A 201 -5.74 -19.65 14.36
C TRP A 201 -4.30 -19.39 13.90
N ASN A 202 -3.53 -20.47 13.71
CA ASN A 202 -2.13 -20.41 13.27
C ASN A 202 -1.92 -20.92 11.84
N ASP A 203 -2.98 -21.07 11.06
CA ASP A 203 -2.93 -21.47 9.66
C ASP A 203 -3.76 -20.50 8.81
N SER A 204 -4.02 -20.86 7.55
CA SER A 204 -4.80 -20.04 6.59
C SER A 204 -6.11 -19.47 7.13
N ARG A 205 -6.75 -20.14 8.10
CA ARG A 205 -7.99 -19.68 8.77
C ARG A 205 -7.81 -18.39 9.56
N SER A 206 -6.57 -18.00 9.86
CA SER A 206 -6.27 -16.72 10.49
C SER A 206 -6.60 -15.53 9.60
N ILE A 207 -6.59 -15.71 8.27
CA ILE A 207 -6.85 -14.66 7.27
C ILE A 207 -8.20 -14.89 6.58
N ALA A 208 -8.53 -16.12 6.21
CA ALA A 208 -9.82 -16.45 5.60
C ALA A 208 -10.18 -17.89 5.95
N ILE A 209 -11.45 -18.19 6.24
CA ILE A 209 -11.89 -19.57 6.50
C ILE A 209 -12.53 -20.14 5.23
N THR A 210 -12.17 -21.37 4.86
CA THR A 210 -12.73 -22.05 3.69
C THR A 210 -14.24 -22.14 3.75
N SER A 211 -14.92 -21.64 2.71
CA SER A 211 -16.39 -21.65 2.58
C SER A 211 -17.13 -20.98 3.75
N ALA A 212 -16.47 -20.05 4.46
CA ALA A 212 -17.11 -19.25 5.51
C ALA A 212 -17.27 -17.80 5.05
N TYR A 213 -18.51 -17.33 5.17
CA TYR A 213 -18.94 -16.03 4.70
C TYR A 213 -19.74 -15.34 5.79
N GLY A 214 -19.55 -14.03 5.91
CA GLY A 214 -20.30 -13.24 6.87
C GLY A 214 -21.66 -12.79 6.33
N ASN A 215 -22.42 -12.18 7.22
CA ASN A 215 -23.47 -11.24 6.84
C ASN A 215 -22.83 -9.84 6.83
N GLY A 216 -23.21 -8.98 5.88
CA GLY A 216 -22.64 -7.63 5.78
C GLY A 216 -22.83 -6.80 7.06
N GLY A 217 -23.86 -7.09 7.85
CA GLY A 217 -24.15 -6.46 9.15
C GLY A 217 -23.37 -7.06 10.32
N THR A 218 -22.69 -8.20 10.15
CA THR A 218 -21.81 -8.77 11.17
C THR A 218 -20.68 -7.80 11.48
N LEU A 219 -20.33 -7.66 12.75
CA LEU A 219 -19.23 -6.81 13.17
C LEU A 219 -17.95 -7.64 13.28
N ASN A 220 -17.01 -7.43 12.34
CA ASN A 220 -15.65 -7.97 12.40
C ASN A 220 -14.63 -6.82 12.46
N ASN A 221 -13.45 -7.09 13.00
CA ASN A 221 -12.36 -6.13 13.04
C ASN A 221 -11.66 -6.04 11.67
N LEU A 222 -10.72 -5.10 11.56
CA LEU A 222 -9.78 -5.04 10.45
C LEU A 222 -8.38 -5.40 10.95
N LEU A 223 -7.64 -6.15 10.14
CA LEU A 223 -6.21 -6.31 10.34
C LEU A 223 -5.49 -5.19 9.58
N CYS A 224 -4.84 -4.30 10.32
CA CYS A 224 -4.14 -3.13 9.80
C CYS A 224 -2.63 -3.42 9.70
N VAL A 225 -2.05 -3.10 8.55
CA VAL A 225 -0.70 -3.51 8.15
C VAL A 225 0.13 -2.28 7.80
N GLU A 226 1.30 -2.14 8.41
CA GLU A 226 2.25 -1.07 8.14
C GLU A 226 2.70 -1.08 6.67
N GLN A 227 2.81 0.12 6.10
CA GLN A 227 3.20 0.39 4.72
C GLN A 227 4.56 1.04 4.61
#